data_AF-A0A843I3D9-F1
#
_entry.id   AF-A0A843I3D9-F1
#
_cell.length_a   1.000
_cell.length_b   1.000
_cell.length_c   1.000
_cell.angle_alpha   90.00
_cell.angle_beta   90.00
_cell.angle_gamma   90.00
#
_symmetry.space_group_name_H-M   'P 1'
#
loop_
_entity.id
_entity.type
_entity.pdbx_description
1 polymer ?
#
loop_
_entity_poly.entity_id
_entity_poly.type
_entity_poly.pdbx_seq_one_letter_code
_entity_poly.pdbx_strand_id
1 'polypeptide(L)'
;AKVLGLSLPDTQPKTVGEEIAEYYKNLLTDIGVPTTLKEIGFQHSQIDQLVEGTLAQQRLLGLAPKQPITKQDLRIIFTEALG
;
A
#
# COMPACT_ATOMS: atom_id res chain seq x y z
N ALA A 1 8.37 4.90 -13.23
CA ALA A 1 9.05 3.93 -14.12
C ALA A 1 10.43 4.42 -14.54
N LYS A 2 10.56 5.41 -15.45
CA LYS A 2 11.86 5.84 -16.01
C LYS A 2 12.92 6.23 -14.96
N VAL A 3 12.54 6.99 -13.92
CA VAL A 3 13.47 7.40 -12.84
C VAL A 3 13.94 6.21 -11.99
N LEU A 4 13.13 5.15 -11.91
CA LEU A 4 13.48 3.91 -11.20
C LEU A 4 14.32 2.96 -12.07
N GLY A 5 14.72 3.37 -13.28
CA GLY A 5 15.45 2.51 -14.23
C GLY A 5 14.57 1.46 -14.93
N LEU A 6 13.25 1.50 -14.75
CA LEU A 6 12.33 0.57 -15.38
C LEU A 6 12.05 0.97 -16.84
N SER A 7 12.47 0.11 -17.78
CA SER A 7 12.15 0.20 -19.20
C SER A 7 10.88 -0.58 -19.50
N LEU A 8 9.73 0.04 -19.23
CA LEU A 8 8.43 -0.54 -19.54
C LEU A 8 7.98 -0.13 -20.95
N PRO A 9 7.36 -1.04 -21.73
CA PRO A 9 6.73 -0.67 -23.01
C PRO A 9 5.65 0.37 -22.79
N ASP A 10 5.34 1.15 -23.83
CA ASP A 10 4.31 2.20 -23.77
C ASP A 10 2.93 1.55 -23.58
N THR A 11 2.56 1.41 -22.32
CA THR A 11 1.43 0.63 -21.82
C THR A 11 0.47 1.53 -21.08
N GLN A 12 -0.74 1.04 -20.85
CA GLN A 12 -1.75 1.81 -20.12
C GLN A 12 -1.23 2.19 -18.74
N PRO A 13 -1.53 3.41 -18.22
CA PRO A 13 -1.03 3.88 -16.93
C PRO A 13 -1.27 2.90 -15.76
N LYS A 14 -2.36 2.13 -15.81
CA LYS A 14 -2.66 1.10 -14.82
C LYS A 14 -1.58 0.02 -14.77
N THR A 15 -1.23 -0.57 -15.92
CA THR A 15 -0.19 -1.60 -16.02
C THR A 15 1.17 -1.06 -15.56
N VAL A 16 1.51 0.17 -15.96
CA VAL A 16 2.73 0.82 -15.48
C VAL A 16 2.74 0.97 -13.96
N GLY A 17 1.59 1.30 -13.35
CA GLY A 17 1.45 1.41 -11.90
C GLY A 17 1.64 0.07 -11.18
N GLU A 18 1.06 -1.00 -11.73
CA GLU A 18 1.19 -2.37 -11.19
C GLU A 18 2.66 -2.84 -11.22
N GLU A 19 3.37 -2.63 -12.33
CA GLU A 19 4.80 -2.96 -12.46
C GLU A 19 5.68 -2.17 -11.48
N ILE A 20 5.37 -0.87 -11.27
CA ILE A 20 6.09 -0.05 -10.29
C ILE A 20 5.85 -0.57 -8.86
N ALA A 21 4.61 -0.95 -8.53
CA ALA A 21 4.28 -1.49 -7.21
C ALA A 21 5.02 -2.81 -6.94
N GLU A 22 5.07 -3.69 -7.94
CA GLU A 22 5.77 -4.97 -7.84
C GLU A 22 7.29 -4.77 -7.70
N TYR A 23 7.89 -3.92 -8.53
CA TYR A 23 9.30 -3.56 -8.41
C TYR A 23 9.64 -3.01 -7.02
N TYR A 24 8.78 -2.17 -6.45
CA TYR A 24 8.98 -1.62 -5.12
C TYR A 24 8.97 -2.70 -4.02
N LYS A 25 8.06 -3.67 -4.09
CA LYS A 25 8.03 -4.81 -3.15
C LYS A 25 9.29 -5.67 -3.24
N ASN A 26 9.75 -5.94 -4.46
CA ASN A 26 11.00 -6.69 -4.68
C ASN A 26 12.21 -5.95 -4.11
N LEU A 27 12.29 -4.62 -4.32
CA LEU A 27 13.35 -3.80 -3.72
C LEU A 27 13.35 -3.89 -2.19
N LEU A 28 12.19 -3.77 -1.53
CA LEU A 28 12.09 -3.91 -0.08
C LEU A 28 12.56 -5.29 0.39
N THR A 29 12.20 -6.34 -0.34
CA THR A 29 12.62 -7.72 -0.06
C THR A 29 14.14 -7.87 -0.19
N ASP A 30 14.74 -7.34 -1.25
CA ASP A 30 16.19 -7.41 -1.52
C ASP A 30 17.02 -6.74 -0.41
N ILE A 31 16.50 -5.70 0.24
CA ILE A 31 17.15 -5.00 1.35
C ILE A 31 16.74 -5.54 2.74
N GLY A 32 15.94 -6.61 2.80
CA GLY A 32 15.53 -7.26 4.04
C GLY A 32 14.49 -6.48 4.85
N VAL A 33 13.72 -5.60 4.21
CA VAL A 33 12.59 -4.90 4.84
C VAL A 33 11.33 -5.76 4.76
N PRO A 34 10.61 -5.96 5.87
CA PRO A 34 9.34 -6.70 5.86
C PRO A 34 8.33 -6.11 4.89
N THR A 35 7.64 -6.96 4.14
CA THR A 35 6.68 -6.51 3.10
C THR A 35 5.22 -6.66 3.51
N THR A 36 4.95 -7.34 4.62
CA THR A 36 3.62 -7.48 5.21
C THR A 36 3.57 -6.99 6.66
N LEU A 37 2.40 -6.56 7.11
CA LEU A 37 2.15 -6.22 8.51
C LEU A 37 2.25 -7.44 9.44
N LYS A 38 2.03 -8.65 8.89
CA LYS A 38 2.13 -9.90 9.63
C LYS A 38 3.57 -10.21 10.04
N GLU A 39 4.53 -9.92 9.18
CA GLU A 39 5.97 -10.08 9.48
C GLU A 39 6.44 -9.21 10.65
N ILE A 40 5.73 -8.10 10.94
CA ILE A 40 6.01 -7.22 12.07
C ILE A 40 5.04 -7.41 13.25
N GLY A 41 4.22 -8.47 13.23
CA GLY A 41 3.44 -8.92 14.38
C GLY A 41 1.95 -8.56 14.39
N PHE A 42 1.42 -7.87 13.39
CA PHE A 42 -0.01 -7.59 13.31
C PHE A 42 -0.83 -8.82 12.89
N GLN A 43 -2.08 -8.85 13.33
CA GLN A 43 -3.02 -9.93 13.08
C GLN A 43 -4.30 -9.40 12.42
N HIS A 44 -5.01 -10.26 11.66
CA HIS A 44 -6.30 -9.89 11.04
C HIS A 44 -7.35 -9.40 12.05
N SER A 45 -7.32 -9.90 13.29
CA SER A 45 -8.22 -9.46 14.36
C SER A 45 -8.03 -7.98 14.75
N GLN A 46 -6.91 -7.37 14.39
CA GLN A 46 -6.59 -5.98 14.71
C GLN A 46 -6.96 -5.00 13.58
N ILE A 47 -7.46 -5.49 12.43
CA ILE A 47 -7.80 -4.63 11.28
C ILE A 47 -8.79 -3.54 11.68
N ASP A 48 -9.84 -3.87 12.45
CA ASP A 48 -10.83 -2.86 12.84
C ASP A 48 -10.20 -1.74 13.70
N GLN A 49 -9.27 -2.07 14.60
CA GLN A 49 -8.55 -1.08 15.41
C GLN A 49 -7.64 -0.20 14.55
N LEU A 50 -6.95 -0.80 13.57
CA LEU A 50 -6.12 -0.06 12.61
C LEU A 50 -6.95 0.92 11.79
N VAL A 51 -8.11 0.48 11.28
CA VAL A 51 -9.04 1.31 10.52
C VAL A 51 -9.54 2.49 11.35
N GLU A 52 -10.00 2.27 12.58
CA GLU A 52 -10.43 3.36 13.47
C GLU A 52 -9.29 4.33 13.79
N GLY A 53 -8.10 3.81 14.09
CA GLY A 53 -6.91 4.62 14.36
C GLY A 53 -6.52 5.50 13.17
N THR A 54 -6.63 4.98 11.94
CA THR A 54 -6.37 5.74 10.72
C THR A 54 -7.44 6.82 10.48
N LEU A 55 -8.73 6.52 10.72
CA LEU A 55 -9.81 7.50 10.56
C LEU A 55 -9.66 8.71 11.49
N ALA A 56 -9.03 8.55 12.65
CA ALA A 56 -8.72 9.67 13.53
C ALA A 56 -7.69 10.67 12.92
N GLN A 57 -6.92 10.25 11.90
CA GLN A 57 -5.84 11.04 11.30
C GLN A 57 -6.30 11.92 10.13
N GLN A 58 -7.31 12.78 10.37
CA GLN A 58 -7.98 13.59 9.34
C GLN A 58 -7.03 14.46 8.51
N ARG A 59 -6.00 15.06 9.13
CA ARG A 59 -5.01 15.88 8.41
C ARG A 59 -4.22 15.07 7.38
N LEU A 60 -3.79 13.86 7.73
CA LEU A 60 -3.03 12.99 6.84
C LEU A 60 -3.91 12.42 5.74
N LEU A 61 -5.12 11.97 6.10
CA LEU A 61 -6.10 11.46 5.13
C LEU A 61 -6.49 12.52 4.09
N GLY A 62 -6.57 13.80 4.48
CA GLY A 62 -6.85 14.89 3.54
C GLY A 62 -5.78 15.14 2.47
N LEU A 63 -4.57 14.59 2.63
CA LEU A 63 -3.49 14.69 1.63
C LEU A 63 -3.53 13.56 0.61
N ALA A 64 -4.32 12.51 0.83
CA ALA A 64 -4.38 11.39 -0.09
C ALA A 64 -4.99 11.83 -1.44
N PRO A 65 -4.39 11.42 -2.58
CA PRO A 65 -4.86 11.83 -3.89
C PRO A 65 -6.23 11.22 -4.24
N LYS A 66 -6.56 10.07 -3.65
CA LYS A 66 -7.86 9.42 -3.81
C LYS A 66 -8.80 9.89 -2.69
N GLN A 67 -9.85 10.60 -3.06
CA GLN A 67 -10.89 11.11 -2.15
C GLN A 67 -12.28 10.79 -2.70
N PRO A 68 -13.28 10.52 -1.84
CA PRO A 68 -13.18 10.34 -0.39
C PRO A 68 -12.57 8.97 -0.02
N ILE A 69 -11.95 8.88 1.16
CA ILE A 69 -11.53 7.59 1.74
C ILE A 69 -12.64 7.09 2.68
N THR A 70 -13.12 5.88 2.43
CA THR A 70 -14.12 5.22 3.29
C THR A 70 -13.48 4.25 4.26
N LYS A 71 -14.24 3.87 5.29
CA LYS A 71 -13.85 2.78 6.22
C LYS A 71 -13.55 1.47 5.48
N GLN A 72 -14.30 1.18 4.41
CA GLN A 72 -14.13 -0.04 3.64
C GLN A 72 -12.84 -0.01 2.80
N ASP A 73 -12.46 1.14 2.24
CA ASP A 73 -11.18 1.29 1.53
C ASP A 73 -10.00 0.96 2.46
N LEU A 74 -10.02 1.51 3.68
CA LEU A 74 -8.98 1.24 4.68
C LEU A 74 -8.94 -0.23 5.08
N ARG A 75 -10.11 -0.86 5.25
CA ARG A 75 -10.19 -2.30 5.57
C ARG A 75 -9.55 -3.14 4.48
N ILE A 76 -9.80 -2.84 3.21
CA ILE A 76 -9.20 -3.55 2.07
C ILE A 76 -7.68 -3.38 2.09
N ILE A 77 -7.19 -2.14 2.24
CA ILE A 77 -5.74 -1.85 2.30
C ILE A 77 -5.06 -2.62 3.43
N PHE A 78 -5.62 -2.61 4.65
CA PHE A 78 -5.02 -3.35 5.77
C PHE A 78 -5.13 -4.87 5.61
N THR A 79 -6.19 -5.37 4.96
CA THR A 79 -6.30 -6.80 4.65
C THR A 79 -5.24 -7.23 3.66
N GLU A 80 -5.04 -6.48 2.57
CA GLU A 80 -3.99 -6.76 1.57
C GLU A 80 -2.59 -6.60 2.16
N ALA A 81 -2.37 -5.62 3.04
CA ALA A 81 -1.08 -5.39 3.68
C ALA A 81 -0.70 -6.48 4.70
N LEU A 82 -1.65 -7.28 5.20
CA LEU A 82 -1.36 -8.41 6.08
C LEU A 82 -0.84 -9.65 5.34
N GLY A 83 -1.04 -9.73 4.02
CA GLY A 83 -0.67 -10.88 3.18
C GLY A 83 -1.81 -11.89 3.07
#